data_AF-A0A0F1ANS3-F1
#
_entry.id   AF-A0A0F1ANS3-F1
#
_cell.length_a   1.000
_cell.length_b   1.000
_cell.length_c   1.000
_cell.angle_alpha   90.00
_cell.angle_beta   90.00
_cell.angle_gamma   90.00
#
_symmetry.space_group_name_H-M   'P 1'
#
loop_
_entity.id
_entity.type
_entity.pdbx_description
1 polymer ?
#
loop_
_entity_poly.entity_id
_entity_poly.type
_entity_poly.pdbx_seq_one_letter_code
_entity_poly.pdbx_strand_id
1 'polypeptide(L)'
;MNYDSYNEVLDYLNVFFNESVNSSIYLEKIMTLIEGSRSEKTVMIRAIYETYMQYVKQNKDGIKVIAGEKEMWIDLLLHWQ
;
A
#
# COMPACT_ATOMS: atom_id res chain seq x y z
N MET A 1 -13.11 5.72 2.36
CA MET A 1 -12.85 4.30 2.09
C MET A 1 -13.54 3.50 3.17
N ASN A 2 -14.28 2.43 2.81
CA ASN A 2 -14.78 1.50 3.82
C ASN A 2 -13.66 0.50 4.17
N TYR A 3 -13.15 0.58 5.40
CA TYR A 3 -12.04 -0.28 5.85
C TYR A 3 -12.46 -1.74 6.02
N ASP A 4 -13.75 -2.04 6.21
CA ASP A 4 -14.27 -3.41 6.30
C ASP A 4 -14.38 -4.08 4.92
N SER A 5 -14.38 -3.29 3.84
CA SER A 5 -14.52 -3.78 2.47
C SER A 5 -13.16 -4.14 1.90
N TYR A 6 -12.86 -5.42 1.95
CA TYR A 6 -11.66 -6.01 1.38
C TYR A 6 -11.33 -5.53 -0.04
N ASN A 7 -12.31 -5.54 -0.97
CA ASN A 7 -12.07 -5.12 -2.35
C ASN A 7 -11.82 -3.62 -2.44
N GLU A 8 -12.56 -2.79 -1.68
CA GLU A 8 -12.33 -1.34 -1.69
C GLU A 8 -10.94 -0.99 -1.16
N VAL A 9 -10.46 -1.67 -0.13
CA VAL A 9 -9.11 -1.46 0.42
C VAL A 9 -8.05 -1.81 -0.62
N LEU A 10 -8.18 -2.96 -1.29
CA LEU A 10 -7.21 -3.37 -2.32
C LEU A 10 -7.27 -2.49 -3.57
N ASP A 11 -8.46 -2.05 -3.99
CA ASP A 11 -8.64 -1.12 -5.11
C ASP A 11 -8.03 0.24 -4.79
N TYR A 12 -8.25 0.74 -3.58
CA TYR A 12 -7.63 1.97 -3.10
C TYR A 12 -6.10 1.89 -3.08
N LEU A 13 -5.53 0.81 -2.50
CA LEU A 13 -4.09 0.61 -2.46
C LEU A 13 -3.50 0.56 -3.87
N ASN A 14 -4.19 -0.09 -4.82
CA ASN A 14 -3.76 -0.15 -6.21
C ASN A 14 -3.64 1.27 -6.82
N VAL A 15 -4.68 2.09 -6.68
CA VAL A 15 -4.66 3.48 -7.16
C VAL A 15 -3.55 4.29 -6.46
N PHE A 16 -3.47 4.20 -5.13
CA PHE A 16 -2.49 4.93 -4.32
C PHE A 16 -1.05 4.66 -4.79
N PHE A 17 -0.68 3.39 -5.01
CA PHE A 17 0.68 3.05 -5.41
C PHE A 17 1.01 3.38 -6.86
N ASN A 18 0.03 3.32 -7.78
CA ASN A 18 0.24 3.79 -9.15
C ASN A 18 0.55 5.31 -9.21
N GLU A 19 0.07 6.09 -8.24
CA GLU A 19 0.33 7.53 -8.17
C GLU A 19 1.58 7.90 -7.33
N SER A 20 1.93 7.08 -6.35
CA SER A 20 2.99 7.40 -5.36
C SER A 20 4.32 6.70 -5.61
N VAL A 21 4.35 5.59 -6.35
CA VAL A 21 5.56 4.77 -6.54
C VAL A 21 6.08 4.90 -7.97
N ASN A 22 7.13 5.70 -8.15
CA ASN A 22 7.77 5.90 -9.45
C ASN A 22 8.77 4.80 -9.84
N SER A 23 9.08 3.87 -8.93
CA SER A 23 10.00 2.76 -9.21
C SER A 23 9.21 1.54 -9.67
N SER A 24 9.42 1.14 -10.93
CA SER A 24 8.76 -0.04 -11.51
C SER A 24 8.99 -1.32 -10.70
N ILE A 25 10.20 -1.51 -10.16
CA ILE A 25 10.56 -2.68 -9.32
C ILE A 25 9.73 -2.70 -8.03
N TYR A 26 9.57 -1.55 -7.37
CA TYR A 26 8.77 -1.48 -6.14
C TYR A 26 7.28 -1.58 -6.43
N LEU A 27 6.81 -0.93 -7.50
CA LEU A 27 5.42 -1.01 -7.93
C LEU A 27 5.03 -2.45 -8.23
N GLU A 28 5.84 -3.19 -9.00
CA GLU A 28 5.60 -4.60 -9.32
C GLU A 28 5.50 -5.48 -8.06
N LYS A 29 6.43 -5.31 -7.10
CA LYS A 29 6.40 -6.04 -5.83
C LYS A 29 5.13 -5.77 -5.03
N ILE A 30 4.73 -4.50 -4.95
CA ILE A 30 3.52 -4.10 -4.22
C ILE A 30 2.26 -4.63 -4.93
N MET A 31 2.19 -4.56 -6.25
CA MET A 31 1.06 -5.11 -7.02
C MET A 31 0.95 -6.63 -6.86
N THR A 32 2.09 -7.33 -6.83
CA THR A 32 2.11 -8.77 -6.54
C THR A 32 1.52 -9.08 -5.16
N LEU A 33 1.82 -8.27 -4.15
CA LEU A 33 1.24 -8.43 -2.80
C LEU A 33 -0.26 -8.12 -2.78
N ILE A 34 -0.72 -7.14 -3.55
CA ILE A 34 -2.15 -6.81 -3.68
C ILE A 34 -2.90 -7.96 -4.36
N GLU A 35 -2.40 -8.50 -5.46
CA GLU A 35 -3.03 -9.62 -6.17
C GLU A 35 -2.93 -10.95 -5.41
N GLY A 36 -1.83 -11.16 -4.68
CA GLY A 36 -1.73 -12.26 -3.72
C GLY A 36 -2.77 -12.12 -2.62
N SER A 37 -2.94 -10.90 -2.09
CA SER A 37 -3.98 -10.61 -1.11
C SER A 37 -5.35 -10.99 -1.67
N ARG A 38 -5.68 -10.56 -2.92
CA ARG A 38 -6.92 -10.91 -3.69
C ARG A 38 -7.22 -12.40 -3.71
N SER A 39 -6.21 -13.18 -4.04
CA SER A 39 -6.34 -14.63 -4.19
C SER A 39 -6.58 -15.34 -2.85
N GLU A 40 -5.91 -14.88 -1.80
CA GLU A 40 -5.96 -15.49 -0.47
C GLU A 40 -7.09 -14.96 0.42
N LYS A 41 -7.88 -13.98 -0.05
CA LYS A 41 -8.92 -13.28 0.72
C LYS A 41 -8.42 -12.71 2.05
N THR A 42 -7.15 -12.34 2.09
CA THR A 42 -6.48 -11.79 3.27
C THR A 42 -5.70 -10.56 2.85
N VAL A 43 -5.88 -9.44 3.55
CA VAL A 43 -5.10 -8.23 3.25
C VAL A 43 -3.71 -8.37 3.88
N MET A 44 -2.67 -8.57 3.07
CA MET A 44 -1.28 -8.62 3.56
C MET A 44 -0.75 -7.21 3.87
N ILE A 45 -1.50 -6.44 4.68
CA ILE A 45 -1.32 -5.01 4.84
C ILE A 45 0.07 -4.66 5.37
N ARG A 46 0.60 -5.49 6.27
CA ARG A 46 1.93 -5.30 6.86
C ARG A 46 3.04 -5.49 5.83
N ALA A 47 2.96 -6.52 4.98
CA ALA A 47 3.95 -6.76 3.93
C ALA A 47 3.92 -5.64 2.87
N ILE A 48 2.72 -5.16 2.53
CA ILE A 48 2.52 -4.03 1.62
C ILE A 48 3.18 -2.76 2.21
N TYR A 49 2.88 -2.45 3.48
CA TYR A 49 3.45 -1.29 4.17
C TYR A 49 4.98 -1.37 4.28
N GLU A 50 5.54 -2.51 4.69
CA GLU A 50 6.99 -2.70 4.81
C GLU A 50 7.70 -2.53 3.46
N THR A 51 7.11 -3.07 2.38
CA THR A 51 7.64 -2.90 1.01
C THR A 51 7.64 -1.44 0.58
N TYR A 52 6.55 -0.72 0.86
CA TYR A 52 6.47 0.71 0.58
C TYR A 52 7.46 1.55 1.41
N MET A 53 7.65 1.24 2.70
CA MET A 53 8.64 1.94 3.52
C MET A 53 10.08 1.70 3.06
N GLN A 54 10.38 0.54 2.46
CA GLN A 54 11.67 0.30 1.81
C GLN A 54 11.85 1.20 0.58
N TYR A 55 10.81 1.34 -0.25
CA TYR A 55 10.79 2.32 -1.35
C TYR A 55 11.05 3.73 -0.82
N VAL A 56 10.36 4.13 0.26
CA VAL A 56 10.51 5.45 0.88
C VAL A 56 11.92 5.72 1.36
N LYS A 57 12.51 4.74 2.04
CA LYS A 57 13.88 4.85 2.54
C LYS A 57 14.91 5.02 1.42
N GLN A 58 14.67 4.43 0.26
CA GLN A 58 15.61 4.44 -0.87
C GLN A 58 15.42 5.63 -1.83
N ASN A 59 14.27 6.29 -1.80
CA ASN A 59 13.90 7.35 -2.73
C ASN A 59 13.60 8.69 -2.05
N LYS A 60 14.17 8.94 -0.85
CA LYS A 60 13.82 10.06 0.05
C LYS A 60 13.67 11.43 -0.62
N ASP A 61 14.47 11.73 -1.63
CA ASP A 61 14.47 13.05 -2.29
C ASP A 61 13.38 13.21 -3.36
N GLY A 62 12.73 12.11 -3.79
CA GLY A 62 11.77 12.07 -4.88
C GLY A 62 10.35 11.70 -4.47
N ILE A 63 10.05 11.63 -3.17
CA ILE A 63 8.73 11.22 -2.69
C ILE A 63 7.81 12.41 -2.50
N LYS A 64 6.64 12.27 -3.12
CA LYS A 64 5.53 13.20 -2.96
C LYS A 64 4.99 13.06 -1.54
N VAL A 65 4.99 14.15 -0.77
CA VAL A 65 4.32 14.18 0.53
C VAL A 65 2.81 14.14 0.29
N ILE A 66 2.15 13.11 0.81
CA ILE A 66 0.70 12.95 0.71
C ILE A 66 0.09 13.29 2.07
N ALA A 67 -0.77 14.32 2.11
CA ALA A 67 -1.46 14.71 3.33
C ALA A 67 -2.39 13.58 3.79
N GLY A 68 -2.34 13.21 5.07
CA GLY A 68 -3.18 12.14 5.64
C GLY A 68 -2.65 10.72 5.42
N GLU A 69 -1.52 10.54 4.73
CA GLU A 69 -0.94 9.22 4.45
C GLU A 69 -0.57 8.47 5.73
N LYS A 70 -0.05 9.18 6.73
CA LYS A 70 0.32 8.58 8.01
C LYS A 70 -0.92 8.05 8.74
N GLU A 71 -1.97 8.85 8.82
CA GLU A 71 -3.24 8.50 9.46
C GLU A 71 -3.88 7.32 8.73
N MET A 72 -3.90 7.35 7.39
CA MET A 72 -4.36 6.24 6.56
C MET A 72 -3.62 4.92 6.86
N TRP A 73 -2.28 4.96 6.97
CA TRP A 73 -1.50 3.77 7.32
C TRP A 73 -1.79 3.25 8.73
N ILE A 74 -2.00 4.15 9.70
CA ILE A 74 -2.40 3.77 11.06
C ILE A 74 -3.74 3.03 11.03
N ASP A 75 -4.75 3.58 10.36
CA ASP A 75 -6.08 2.99 10.28
C ASP A 75 -6.06 1.62 9.59
N LEU A 76 -5.32 1.51 8.47
CA LEU A 76 -5.16 0.27 7.73
C LEU A 76 -4.47 -0.82 8.56
N LEU A 77 -3.39 -0.47 9.27
CA LEU A 77 -2.66 -1.42 10.11
C LEU A 77 -3.47 -1.82 11.35
N LEU A 78 -4.21 -0.91 11.97
CA LEU A 78 -5.07 -1.26 13.12
C LEU A 78 -6.21 -2.19 12.75
N HIS A 79 -6.74 -2.07 11.53
CA HIS A 79 -7.91 -2.83 11.10
C HIS A 79 -7.55 -4.22 10.54
N TRP A 80 -6.46 -4.32 9.78
CA TRP A 80 -6.13 -5.52 8.99
C TRP A 80 -4.90 -6.30 9.48
N GLN A 81 -4.34 -5.96 10.65
CA GLN A 81 -3.23 -6.71 11.28
C GLN A 81 -3.75 -7.85 12.17
#